data_AF-A0A7R9YL32-F1
#
_entry.id   AF-A0A7R9YL32-F1
#
_cell.length_a   1.000
_cell.length_b   1.000
_cell.length_c   1.000
_cell.angle_alpha   90.00
_cell.angle_beta   90.00
_cell.angle_gamma   90.00
#
_symmetry.space_group_name_H-M   'P 1'
#
loop_
_entity.id
_entity.type
_entity.pdbx_description
1 polymer ?
#
loop_
_entity_poly.entity_id
_entity_poly.type
_entity_poly.pdbx_seq_one_letter_code
_entity_poly.pdbx_strand_id
1 'polypeptide(L)'
;AENAEQQWYTAEREKNAFVSNGTLKLTARRENYAGCHFTSARLVTKGKGDWRYGRVEVSAKLPAACRGAWPAIWMLPTDQVYGTWPRSGEIDLMEHVGFA
;
A
#
# COMPACT_ATOMS: atom_id res chain seq x y z
N ALA A 1 6.85 12.17 5.30
CA ALA A 1 5.94 11.06 4.98
C ALA A 1 4.81 11.62 4.15
N GLU A 2 4.43 10.93 3.07
CA GLU A 2 3.15 11.19 2.39
C GLU A 2 2.04 11.05 3.46
N ASN A 3 1.09 12.00 3.49
CA ASN A 3 -0.07 11.99 4.40
C ASN A 3 0.20 11.97 5.93
N ALA A 4 1.41 12.33 6.39
CA ALA A 4 1.80 12.23 7.81
C ALA A 4 1.67 10.82 8.42
N GLU A 5 1.82 9.80 7.56
CA GLU A 5 1.86 8.39 7.94
C GLU A 5 2.99 8.08 8.94
N GLN A 6 2.72 7.19 9.90
CA GLN A 6 3.63 6.91 11.03
C GLN A 6 4.55 5.70 10.78
N GLN A 7 4.29 4.92 9.74
CA GLN A 7 5.05 3.73 9.40
C GLN A 7 6.25 4.02 8.52
N TRP A 8 7.31 3.24 8.72
CA TRP A 8 8.37 3.09 7.76
C TRP A 8 8.04 1.95 6.79
N TYR A 9 7.95 2.25 5.50
CA TYR A 9 7.83 1.22 4.48
C TYR A 9 9.17 0.52 4.27
N THR A 10 9.17 -0.80 4.42
CA THR A 10 10.38 -1.61 4.31
C THR A 10 10.52 -2.19 2.92
N ALA A 11 11.76 -2.26 2.41
CA ALA A 11 12.11 -2.99 1.20
C ALA A 11 12.59 -4.39 1.58
N GLU A 12 12.14 -5.40 0.83
CA GLU A 12 12.66 -6.78 0.88
C GLU A 12 12.68 -7.41 2.28
N ARG A 13 11.73 -7.03 3.13
CA ARG A 13 11.65 -7.53 4.51
C ARG A 13 10.49 -8.50 4.64
N GLU A 14 10.82 -9.79 4.78
CA GLU A 14 9.84 -10.88 4.95
C GLU A 14 8.92 -10.68 6.15
N LYS A 15 9.33 -9.92 7.16
CA LYS A 15 8.46 -9.59 8.30
C LYS A 15 7.25 -8.74 7.89
N ASN A 16 7.37 -7.91 6.86
CA ASN A 16 6.32 -6.97 6.43
C ASN A 16 5.64 -7.38 5.14
N ALA A 17 6.32 -8.08 4.23
CA ALA A 17 5.74 -8.61 3.00
C ALA A 17 6.28 -10.01 2.72
N PHE A 18 5.39 -11.01 2.69
CA PHE A 18 5.75 -12.39 2.38
C PHE A 18 4.58 -13.13 1.75
N VAL A 19 4.88 -14.18 0.99
CA VAL A 19 3.88 -15.08 0.41
C VAL A 19 3.84 -16.35 1.23
N SER A 20 2.64 -16.75 1.67
CA SER A 20 2.44 -18.03 2.35
C SER A 20 1.03 -18.54 2.06
N ASN A 21 0.89 -19.86 1.96
CA ASN A 21 -0.40 -20.53 1.72
C ASN A 21 -1.17 -19.94 0.53
N GLY A 22 -0.46 -19.65 -0.58
CA GLY A 22 -1.07 -19.13 -1.81
C GLY A 22 -1.55 -17.67 -1.75
N THR A 23 -1.25 -16.93 -0.68
CA THR A 23 -1.68 -15.52 -0.54
C THR A 23 -0.53 -14.62 -0.16
N LEU A 24 -0.57 -13.37 -0.64
CA LEU A 24 0.31 -12.31 -0.18
C LEU A 24 -0.14 -11.81 1.20
N LYS A 25 0.83 -11.67 2.11
CA LYS A 25 0.64 -11.07 3.44
C LYS A 25 1.41 -9.77 3.52
N LEU A 26 0.69 -8.67 3.71
CA LEU A 26 1.24 -7.39 4.13
C LEU A 26 0.95 -7.23 5.62
N THR A 27 2.00 -7.03 6.42
CA THR A 27 1.89 -6.95 7.88
C THR A 27 2.46 -5.63 8.36
N ALA A 28 1.58 -4.78 8.89
CA ALA A 28 1.99 -3.64 9.71
C ALA A 28 2.42 -4.16 11.09
N ARG A 29 3.54 -3.63 11.61
CA ARG A 29 4.08 -4.03 12.92
C ARG A 29 4.40 -2.81 13.73
N ARG A 30 4.19 -2.89 15.04
CA ARG A 30 4.71 -1.93 16.00
C ARG A 30 6.13 -2.34 16.37
N GLU A 31 7.11 -1.59 15.87
CA GLU A 31 8.52 -1.77 16.18
C GLU A 31 9.30 -0.50 15.91
N ASN A 32 10.38 -0.28 16.67
CA ASN A 32 11.26 0.86 16.44
C ASN A 32 12.18 0.56 15.26
N TYR A 33 12.02 1.29 14.16
CA TYR A 33 12.79 1.09 12.94
C TYR A 33 12.97 2.41 12.19
N ALA A 34 14.22 2.77 11.87
CA ALA A 34 14.57 3.98 11.12
C ALA A 34 13.93 5.29 11.66
N GLY A 35 13.74 5.40 12.98
CA GLY A 35 13.12 6.56 13.62
C GLY A 35 11.58 6.53 13.66
N CYS A 36 10.94 5.50 13.10
CA CYS A 36 9.50 5.27 13.18
C CYS A 36 9.17 4.20 14.24
N HIS A 37 7.93 4.24 14.77
CA HIS A 37 7.41 3.27 15.73
C HIS A 37 6.61 2.14 15.09
N PHE A 38 6.42 2.22 13.77
CA PHE A 38 5.72 1.22 12.99
C PHE A 38 6.49 0.90 11.71
N THR A 39 6.39 -0.33 11.25
CA THR A 39 6.83 -0.74 9.92
C THR A 39 5.67 -1.30 9.13
N SER A 40 5.73 -1.16 7.82
CA SER A 40 4.76 -1.77 6.90
C SER A 40 5.44 -2.07 5.56
N ALA A 41 4.64 -2.46 4.57
CA ALA A 41 5.08 -2.67 3.20
C ALA A 41 4.14 -1.95 2.22
N ARG A 42 4.73 -1.34 1.19
CA ARG A 42 4.04 -0.78 0.02
C ARG A 42 4.60 -1.46 -1.21
N LEU A 43 3.80 -2.32 -1.84
CA LEU A 43 4.19 -2.98 -3.08
C LEU A 43 3.67 -2.16 -4.26
N VAL A 44 4.55 -1.95 -5.24
CA VAL A 44 4.23 -1.18 -6.45
C VAL A 44 4.66 -1.95 -7.69
N THR A 45 3.87 -1.82 -8.76
CA THR A 45 4.19 -2.38 -10.07
C THR A 45 4.81 -1.36 -11.02
N LYS A 46 5.05 -0.12 -10.57
CA LYS A 46 5.67 0.96 -11.37
C LYS A 46 6.98 0.47 -12.00
N GLY A 47 7.07 0.55 -13.34
CA GLY A 47 8.22 0.08 -14.12
C GLY A 47 8.35 -1.44 -14.27
N LYS A 48 7.37 -2.22 -13.79
CA LYS A 48 7.31 -3.68 -13.92
C LYS A 48 6.09 -4.12 -14.72
N GLY A 49 4.96 -3.45 -14.50
CA GLY A 49 3.71 -3.67 -15.20
C GLY A 49 2.74 -2.53 -14.94
N ASP A 50 2.21 -1.99 -16.03
CA ASP A 50 1.19 -0.96 -16.04
C ASP A 50 0.18 -1.26 -17.15
N TRP A 51 -1.05 -0.78 -16.94
CA TRP A 51 -2.19 -1.12 -17.79
C TRP A 51 -2.99 0.12 -18.11
N ARG A 52 -3.26 0.32 -19.39
CA ARG A 52 -4.21 1.32 -19.87
C ARG A 52 -5.54 0.63 -20.10
N TYR A 53 -6.55 1.03 -19.33
CA TYR A 53 -7.88 0.41 -19.30
C TYR A 53 -7.86 -1.04 -18.78
N GLY A 54 -9.06 -1.64 -18.75
CA GLY A 54 -9.25 -3.03 -18.35
C GLY A 54 -10.02 -3.16 -17.04
N ARG A 55 -10.10 -4.41 -16.57
CA ARG A 55 -10.74 -4.76 -15.30
C ARG A 55 -9.65 -5.17 -14.32
N VAL A 56 -9.52 -4.41 -13.24
CA VAL A 56 -8.58 -4.69 -12.16
C VAL A 56 -9.36 -5.26 -10.99
N GLU A 57 -9.01 -6.49 -10.58
CA GLU A 57 -9.62 -7.17 -9.45
C GLU A 57 -8.54 -7.55 -8.44
N VAL A 58 -8.83 -7.32 -7.16
CA VAL A 58 -7.97 -7.78 -6.06
C VAL A 58 -8.85 -8.45 -5.01
N SER A 59 -8.58 -9.73 -4.74
CA SER A 59 -9.21 -10.46 -3.63
C SER A 59 -8.32 -10.31 -2.39
N ALA A 60 -8.79 -9.53 -1.42
CA ALA A 60 -8.05 -9.26 -0.18
C ALA A 60 -8.93 -9.43 1.05
N LYS A 61 -8.35 -9.98 2.12
CA LYS A 61 -8.93 -9.93 3.46
C LYS A 61 -8.25 -8.82 4.24
N LEU A 62 -9.03 -7.84 4.67
CA LEU A 62 -8.56 -6.73 5.49
C LEU A 62 -8.31 -7.17 6.94
N PRO A 63 -7.38 -6.50 7.66
CA PRO A 63 -7.20 -6.74 9.08
C PRO A 63 -8.49 -6.44 9.84
N ALA A 64 -8.90 -7.37 10.71
CA ALA A 64 -10.06 -7.19 11.56
C ALA A 64 -9.69 -6.23 12.70
N ALA A 65 -10.16 -4.98 12.60
CA ALA A 65 -10.07 -3.95 13.64
C ALA A 65 -8.64 -3.68 14.15
N CYS A 66 -7.97 -2.72 13.52
CA CYS A 66 -6.76 -2.10 14.03
C CYS A 66 -6.95 -0.59 13.93
N ARG A 67 -7.23 0.07 15.06
CA ARG A 67 -7.32 1.53 15.09
C ARG A 67 -6.05 2.17 14.53
N GLY A 68 -6.21 2.98 13.49
CA GLY A 68 -5.10 3.62 12.78
C GLY A 68 -4.51 2.80 11.63
N ALA A 69 -5.00 1.59 11.38
CA ALA A 69 -4.64 0.86 10.16
C ALA A 69 -5.38 1.45 8.96
N TRP A 70 -4.64 1.70 7.89
CA TRP A 70 -5.16 2.19 6.62
C TRP A 70 -4.64 1.32 5.47
N PRO A 71 -5.23 0.13 5.25
CA PRO A 71 -5.02 -0.63 4.03
C PRO A 71 -5.61 0.11 2.82
N ALA A 72 -4.84 0.17 1.75
CA ALA A 72 -5.25 0.72 0.46
C ALA A 72 -4.84 -0.20 -0.69
N ILE A 73 -5.70 -0.31 -1.69
CA ILE A 73 -5.45 -0.90 -3.00
C ILE A 73 -5.84 0.16 -4.01
N TRP A 74 -4.84 0.71 -4.69
CA TRP A 74 -4.98 1.92 -5.49
C TRP A 74 -4.01 1.88 -6.67
N MET A 75 -4.21 2.79 -7.62
CA MET A 75 -3.43 2.90 -8.83
C MET A 75 -3.00 4.34 -9.06
N LEU A 76 -1.77 4.50 -9.54
CA LEU A 76 -1.21 5.77 -10.00
C LEU A 76 -0.77 5.65 -11.47
N PRO A 77 -0.75 6.77 -12.21
CA PRO A 77 -0.15 6.80 -13.53
C PRO A 77 1.36 6.54 -13.44
N THR A 78 1.89 5.75 -14.38
CA THR A 78 3.34 5.58 -14.55
C THR A 78 3.98 6.91 -14.95
N ASP A 79 3.36 7.59 -15.93
CA ASP A 79 3.82 8.85 -16.50
C ASP A 79 2.94 10.03 -16.05
N GLN A 80 3.57 11.11 -15.62
CA GLN A 80 2.87 12.32 -15.17
C GLN A 80 2.54 13.27 -16.33
N VAL A 81 1.82 12.78 -17.34
CA VAL A 81 1.54 13.49 -18.60
C VAL A 81 0.85 14.85 -18.38
N TYR A 82 0.00 14.95 -17.36
CA TYR A 82 -0.78 16.15 -17.06
C TYR A 82 -0.21 16.99 -15.90
N GLY A 83 1.00 16.66 -15.44
CA GLY A 83 1.69 17.29 -14.32
C GLY A 83 1.70 16.43 -13.05
N THR A 84 2.26 16.98 -11.97
CA THR A 84 2.40 16.29 -10.68
C THR A 84 1.04 15.94 -10.08
N TRP A 85 1.03 14.99 -9.14
CA TRP A 85 -0.16 14.68 -8.37
C TRP A 85 -0.83 15.96 -7.82
N PRO A 86 -2.17 16.09 -7.92
CA PRO A 86 -3.15 15.10 -8.37
C PRO A 86 -3.48 15.14 -9.87
N ARG A 87 -2.82 15.98 -10.68
CA ARG A 87 -3.26 16.29 -12.05
C ARG A 87 -3.26 15.10 -13.01
N SER A 88 -2.33 14.17 -12.84
CA SER A 88 -2.24 12.97 -13.69
C SER A 88 -3.16 11.82 -13.21
N GLY A 89 -3.86 11.99 -12.09
CA GLY A 89 -4.87 11.08 -11.59
C GLY A 89 -4.39 10.11 -10.50
N GLU A 90 -5.37 9.56 -9.80
CA GLU A 90 -5.28 8.51 -8.79
C GLU A 90 -6.60 7.73 -8.86
N ILE A 91 -6.53 6.40 -8.78
CA ILE A 91 -7.71 5.53 -8.78
C ILE A 91 -7.63 4.64 -7.55
N ASP A 92 -8.45 4.95 -6.55
CA ASP A 92 -8.59 4.14 -5.34
C ASP A 92 -9.64 3.04 -5.57
N LEU A 93 -9.20 1.79 -5.68
CA LEU A 93 -10.11 0.65 -5.82
C LEU A 93 -10.74 0.28 -4.48
N MET A 94 -9.95 0.37 -3.42
CA MET A 94 -10.39 0.08 -2.06
C MET A 94 -9.50 0.82 -1.07
N GLU A 95 -10.14 1.59 -0.20
CA GLU A 95 -9.52 2.12 1.00
C GLU A 95 -10.40 1.76 2.20
N HIS A 96 -9.75 1.42 3.31
CA HIS A 96 -10.44 1.20 4.56
C HIS A 96 -9.62 1.78 5.70
N VAL A 97 -10.25 2.58 6.56
CA VAL A 97 -9.62 3.11 7.76
C VAL A 97 -10.23 2.41 8.97
N GLY A 98 -9.38 1.71 9.73
CA GLY A 98 -9.77 1.13 11.00
C GLY A 98 -9.90 2.24 12.05
N PHE A 99 -11.12 2.51 12.51
CA PHE A 99 -11.40 3.49 13.58
C PHE A 99 -11.68 2.86 14.95
N ALA A 100 -11.86 1.54 15.01
CA ALA A 100 -12.21 0.79 16.22
C ALA A 100 -11.13 -0.26 16.54
#